data_AF-A0A2H0REJ7-F1
#
_entry.id   AF-A0A2H0REJ7-F1
#
_cell.length_a   1.000
_cell.length_b   1.000
_cell.length_c   1.000
_cell.angle_alpha   90.00
_cell.angle_beta   90.00
_cell.angle_gamma   90.00
#
_symmetry.space_group_name_H-M   'P 1'
#
loop_
_entity.id
_entity.type
_entity.pdbx_description
1 polymer ?
#
loop_
_entity_poly.entity_id
_entity_poly.type
_entity_poly.pdbx_seq_one_letter_code
_entity_poly.pdbx_strand_id
1 'polypeptide(L)'
;MSENKAHHTIQHEVVRAWAEERGGKPAVISGSRQKKYGGILRIDFYEQTEPLETVSWPDFFTIFEDRKLAFLFQEETADGKVSRFYKFLKR
;
A
#
# COMPACT_ATOMS: atom_id res chain seq x y z
N MET A 1 -6.09 -19.18 -19.65
CA MET A 1 -5.11 -18.16 -19.23
C MET A 1 -5.80 -17.32 -18.17
N SER A 2 -5.45 -17.49 -16.90
CA SER A 2 -6.12 -16.78 -15.81
C SER A 2 -5.87 -15.28 -15.93
N GLU A 3 -6.93 -14.49 -16.06
CA GLU A 3 -6.86 -13.03 -15.96
C GLU A 3 -6.43 -12.69 -14.53
N ASN A 4 -5.21 -12.18 -14.35
CA ASN A 4 -4.78 -11.68 -13.05
C ASN A 4 -5.44 -10.31 -12.80
N LYS A 5 -6.72 -10.35 -12.41
CA LYS A 5 -7.58 -9.17 -12.28
C LYS A 5 -7.04 -8.27 -11.16
N ALA A 6 -6.67 -7.05 -11.52
CA ALA A 6 -6.31 -6.04 -10.53
C ALA A 6 -7.58 -5.34 -10.04
N HIS A 7 -7.70 -5.21 -8.72
CA HIS A 7 -8.79 -4.52 -8.04
C HIS A 7 -8.29 -3.17 -7.55
N HIS A 8 -9.15 -2.15 -7.54
CA HIS A 8 -8.82 -0.90 -6.87
C HIS A 8 -9.87 -0.51 -5.85
N THR A 9 -9.44 0.12 -4.76
CA THR A 9 -10.31 0.59 -3.69
C THR A 9 -9.80 1.90 -3.11
N ILE A 10 -10.71 2.67 -2.54
CA ILE A 10 -10.41 3.82 -1.68
C ILE A 10 -10.83 3.57 -0.23
N GLN A 11 -11.45 2.43 0.04
CA GLN A 11 -11.99 2.08 1.35
C GLN A 11 -10.85 1.65 2.28
N HIS A 12 -10.67 2.38 3.38
CA HIS A 12 -9.55 2.17 4.31
C HIS A 12 -9.54 0.77 4.93
N GLU A 13 -10.72 0.25 5.26
CA GLU A 13 -10.89 -1.10 5.79
C GLU A 13 -10.38 -2.19 4.83
N VAL A 14 -10.63 -2.04 3.53
CA VAL A 14 -10.18 -3.00 2.51
C VAL A 14 -8.66 -2.96 2.37
N VAL A 15 -8.06 -1.76 2.33
CA VAL A 15 -6.60 -1.61 2.25
C VAL A 15 -5.93 -2.21 3.49
N ARG A 16 -6.48 -1.95 4.67
CA ARG A 16 -5.96 -2.46 5.94
C ARG A 16 -6.05 -3.97 6.01
N ALA A 17 -7.22 -4.54 5.75
CA ALA A 17 -7.45 -5.98 5.80
C ALA A 17 -6.55 -6.72 4.79
N TRP A 18 -6.46 -6.21 3.56
CA TRP A 18 -5.60 -6.78 2.53
C TRP A 18 -4.12 -6.82 2.95
N ALA A 19 -3.62 -5.73 3.55
CA ALA A 19 -2.24 -5.64 4.01
C ALA A 19 -1.99 -6.56 5.20
N GLU A 20 -2.84 -6.52 6.23
CA GLU A 20 -2.68 -7.30 7.46
C GLU A 20 -2.75 -8.82 7.20
N GLU A 21 -3.65 -9.28 6.33
CA GLU A 21 -3.73 -10.69 5.90
C GLU A 21 -2.41 -11.17 5.26
N ARG A 22 -1.68 -10.27 4.62
CA ARG A 22 -0.41 -10.55 3.95
C ARG A 22 0.81 -10.27 4.82
N GLY A 23 0.60 -9.93 6.10
CA GLY A 23 1.65 -9.58 7.07
C GLY A 23 2.25 -8.18 6.88
N GLY A 24 1.58 -7.34 6.08
CA GLY A 24 2.01 -5.99 5.74
C GLY A 24 1.66 -4.96 6.82
N LYS A 25 2.51 -3.95 6.97
CA LYS A 25 2.30 -2.81 7.87
C LYS A 25 2.37 -1.47 7.15
N PRO A 26 1.60 -0.46 7.59
CA PRO A 26 1.63 0.87 6.99
C PRO A 26 2.99 1.54 7.25
N ALA A 27 3.60 2.05 6.19
CA ALA A 27 4.91 2.68 6.25
C ALA A 27 5.04 3.86 5.29
N VAL A 28 6.05 4.69 5.53
CA VAL A 28 6.46 5.80 4.66
C VAL A 28 7.97 5.77 4.44
N ILE A 29 8.47 6.18 3.28
CA ILE A 29 9.92 6.27 3.04
C ILE A 29 10.51 7.43 3.86
N SER A 30 11.38 7.12 4.82
CA SER A 30 12.11 8.10 5.63
C SER A 30 13.07 8.89 4.73
N GLY A 31 12.90 10.22 4.67
CA GLY A 31 13.62 11.12 3.75
C GLY A 31 12.72 11.85 2.74
N SER A 32 11.50 11.35 2.51
CA SER A 32 10.51 12.05 1.68
C SER A 32 9.64 13.05 2.47
N ARG A 33 9.90 13.25 3.77
CA ARG A 33 9.26 14.29 4.61
C ARG A 33 9.54 15.72 4.11
N GLN A 34 10.68 15.99 3.47
CA GLN A 34 11.04 17.35 3.00
C GLN A 34 10.39 17.75 1.65
N LYS A 35 9.82 16.81 0.88
CA LYS A 35 9.20 17.12 -0.42
C LYS A 35 7.71 17.43 -0.30
N LYS A 36 7.32 18.53 0.35
CA LYS A 36 5.97 19.21 0.28
C LYS A 36 4.69 18.34 0.41
N TYR A 37 4.83 17.02 0.60
CA TYR A 37 3.86 15.94 0.46
C TYR A 37 4.45 14.73 1.22
N GLY A 38 4.57 14.83 2.54
CA GLY A 38 5.48 13.98 3.34
C GLY A 38 5.32 12.47 3.17
N GLY A 39 6.37 11.77 2.73
CA GLY A 39 6.38 10.30 2.73
C GLY A 39 5.80 9.67 1.45
N ILE A 40 6.54 8.89 0.66
CA ILE A 40 5.90 7.96 -0.30
C ILE A 40 5.25 6.84 0.53
N LEU A 41 3.92 6.64 0.39
CA LEU A 41 3.20 5.59 1.10
C LEU A 41 3.64 4.21 0.61
N ARG A 42 3.87 3.32 1.58
CA ARG A 42 4.27 1.92 1.38
C ARG A 42 3.52 1.03 2.35
N ILE A 43 3.28 -0.21 1.93
CA ILE A 43 3.04 -1.33 2.81
C ILE A 43 4.37 -2.07 2.95
N ASP A 44 4.88 -2.12 4.17
CA ASP A 44 6.10 -2.84 4.53
C ASP A 44 5.76 -4.31 4.82
N PHE A 45 6.39 -5.22 4.08
CA PHE A 45 6.26 -6.66 4.25
C PHE A 45 7.49 -7.29 4.92
N TYR A 46 8.39 -6.48 5.52
CA TYR A 46 9.66 -6.92 6.13
C TYR A 46 10.68 -7.51 5.16
N GLU A 47 10.47 -7.30 3.86
CA GLU A 47 11.31 -7.82 2.77
C GLU A 47 12.13 -6.72 2.08
N GLN A 48 12.01 -5.46 2.53
CA GLN A 48 12.46 -4.29 1.78
C GLN A 48 13.81 -3.77 2.27
N THR A 49 14.66 -3.37 1.34
CA THR A 49 15.93 -2.66 1.59
C THR A 49 15.77 -1.13 1.61
N GLU A 50 14.58 -0.61 1.30
CA GLU A 50 14.28 0.83 1.37
C GLU A 50 14.21 1.29 2.84
N PRO A 51 14.64 2.53 3.18
CA PRO A 51 14.48 3.07 4.52
C PRO A 51 13.00 3.40 4.75
N LEU A 52 12.27 2.46 5.34
CA LEU A 52 10.87 2.60 5.68
C LEU A 52 10.72 2.98 7.15
N GLU A 53 9.87 3.96 7.44
CA GLU A 53 9.40 4.27 8.78
C GLU A 53 7.98 3.72 8.90
N THR A 54 7.78 2.76 9.81
CA THR A 54 6.44 2.27 10.15
C THR A 54 5.64 3.41 10.80
N VAL A 55 4.42 3.62 10.33
CA VAL A 55 3.50 4.65 10.86
C VAL A 55 2.22 3.99 11.38
N SER A 56 1.32 4.76 11.97
CA SER A 56 0.00 4.25 12.33
C SER A 56 -0.92 4.18 11.10
N TRP A 57 -1.92 3.29 11.11
CA TRP A 57 -2.97 3.29 10.06
C TRP A 57 -3.69 4.64 9.95
N PRO A 58 -4.07 5.33 11.04
CA PRO A 58 -4.63 6.67 10.96
C PRO A 58 -3.74 7.69 10.22
N ASP A 59 -2.44 7.73 10.52
CA ASP A 59 -1.50 8.64 9.84
C ASP A 59 -1.35 8.29 8.36
N PHE A 60 -1.27 6.99 8.08
CA PHE A 60 -1.21 6.46 6.73
C PHE A 60 -2.43 6.89 5.89
N PHE A 61 -3.64 6.72 6.44
CA PHE A 61 -4.87 7.08 5.73
C PHE A 61 -5.09 8.59 5.63
N THR A 62 -4.60 9.36 6.59
CA THR A 62 -4.56 10.83 6.49
C THR A 62 -3.79 11.26 5.24
N ILE A 63 -2.61 10.69 5.01
CA ILE A 63 -1.80 10.97 3.82
C ILE A 63 -2.48 10.42 2.54
N PHE A 64 -3.10 9.25 2.63
CA PHE A 64 -3.80 8.61 1.51
C PHE A 64 -4.95 9.47 0.98
N GLU A 65 -5.76 10.05 1.88
CA GLU A 65 -6.88 10.94 1.54
C GLU A 65 -6.41 12.32 1.10
N ASP A 66 -5.45 12.92 1.80
CA ASP A 66 -4.86 14.23 1.43
C ASP A 66 -4.37 14.22 -0.02
N ARG A 67 -3.79 13.09 -0.44
CA ARG A 67 -3.26 12.90 -1.80
C ARG A 67 -4.24 12.33 -2.80
N LYS A 68 -5.48 12.09 -2.39
CA LYS A 68 -6.53 11.49 -3.23
C LYS A 68 -6.02 10.24 -3.93
N LEU A 69 -5.51 9.27 -3.16
CA LEU A 69 -4.92 8.05 -3.72
C LEU A 69 -5.91 6.90 -3.78
N ALA A 70 -5.85 6.04 -4.78
CA ALA A 70 -6.53 4.76 -4.82
C ALA A 70 -5.52 3.63 -4.63
N PHE A 71 -5.94 2.58 -3.93
CA PHE A 71 -5.14 1.38 -3.71
C PHE A 71 -5.48 0.35 -4.78
N LEU A 72 -4.56 0.13 -5.72
CA LEU A 72 -4.62 -0.94 -6.71
C LEU A 72 -3.89 -2.16 -6.16
N PHE A 73 -4.52 -3.32 -6.20
CA PHE A 73 -3.95 -4.58 -5.69
C PHE A 73 -4.36 -5.76 -6.56
N GLN A 74 -3.63 -6.86 -6.40
CA GLN A 74 -3.99 -8.16 -6.96
C GLN A 74 -4.17 -9.15 -5.81
N GLU A 75 -5.18 -10.00 -5.91
CA GLU A 75 -5.43 -11.05 -4.92
C GLU A 75 -4.42 -12.19 -5.06
N GLU A 76 -4.24 -12.65 -6.30
CA GLU A 76 -3.41 -13.81 -6.64
C GLU A 76 -2.35 -13.45 -7.70
N THR A 77 -1.33 -14.29 -7.83
CA THR A 77 -0.35 -14.27 -8.92
C THR A 77 -0.85 -15.14 -10.08
N ALA A 78 -0.18 -15.07 -11.24
CA ALA A 78 -0.50 -15.92 -12.38
C ALA A 78 -0.45 -17.43 -12.07
N ASP A 79 0.33 -17.82 -11.05
CA ASP A 79 0.47 -19.20 -10.55
C ASP A 79 -0.53 -19.55 -9.42
N GLY A 80 -1.50 -18.68 -9.12
CA GLY A 80 -2.52 -18.90 -8.08
C GLY A 80 -2.02 -18.74 -6.64
N LYS A 81 -0.89 -18.06 -6.43
CA LYS A 81 -0.37 -17.77 -5.08
C LYS A 81 -0.88 -16.42 -4.59
N VAL A 82 -0.97 -16.22 -3.27
CA VAL A 82 -1.29 -14.91 -2.69
C VAL A 82 -0.32 -13.85 -3.20
N SER A 83 -0.85 -12.79 -3.80
CA SER A 83 -0.05 -11.69 -4.33
C SER A 83 0.15 -10.59 -3.30
N ARG A 84 1.38 -10.08 -3.21
CA ARG A 84 1.72 -8.84 -2.48
C ARG A 84 1.82 -7.64 -3.42
N PHE A 85 1.38 -7.78 -4.67
CA PHE A 85 1.42 -6.69 -5.62
C PHE A 85 0.39 -5.62 -5.26
N TYR A 86 0.87 -4.40 -5.04
CA TYR A 86 0.03 -3.23 -4.91
C TYR A 86 0.67 -1.99 -5.54
N LYS A 87 -0.16 -1.00 -5.86
CA LYS A 87 0.24 0.34 -6.26
C LYS A 87 -0.71 1.38 -5.69
N PHE A 88 -0.18 2.57 -5.38
CA PHE A 88 -0.99 3.75 -5.12
C PHE A 88 -1.14 4.54 -6.42
N LEU A 89 -2.37 4.77 -6.85
CA LEU A 89 -2.71 5.56 -8.03
C LEU A 89 -3.27 6.91 -7.58
N LYS A 90 -3.02 7.98 -8.34
CA LYS A 90 -3.75 9.24 -8.12
C LYS A 90 -5.17 9.13 -8.69
N ARG A 91 -6.14 9.64 -7.94
CA ARG A 91 -7.53 9.87 -8.38
C ARG A 91 -7.64 11.18 -9.14
#